data_AF-A0A921MVW5-F1
#
_entry.id   AF-A0A921MVW5-F1
#
_cell.length_a   1.000
_cell.length_b   1.000
_cell.length_c   1.000
_cell.angle_alpha   90.00
_cell.angle_beta   90.00
_cell.angle_gamma   90.00
#
_symmetry.space_group_name_H-M   'P 1'
#
loop_
_entity.id
_entity.type
_entity.pdbx_description
1 polymer ?
#
loop_
_entity_poly.entity_id
_entity_poly.type
_entity_poly.pdbx_seq_one_letter_code
_entity_poly.pdbx_strand_id
1 'polypeptide(L)'
;PPRVPAAETEALMSQPPHQPPGGQFMPNGRPRPGAPSSTAGSPSFQSQPRYVDYGNPRAYDTSVRPTSGLTAARYAPAQIQQPGQAQPQSAWSTQTRRVQEVAQHAARPPAVNIMVWIMVVALAFSLLFVLGWFFLEFVLTASSSPAWWPVTAFLASISLLVIAGIMLLADRWDPQPLPLLLIAVFWGAAIAAFASYWLNTINSLLVYLVTGSEAAANFAGPVISAPLVEETTKGLGLLLLMVLARRYFNGPLDGLIYGSLIGGGFAFTENIIYYTRGLEDMGAGGVLFLFILRGVMNIFGHAIYVSLTGVIVGFVARKWGTAMGFLVFLPALIPGMLVHAAWNFFAGLGGGVLVLVLMYGAKAIISLLWLITIGLLIWDESRLTRIRLGDYANRGWLTHEEVDMLATWKGRREGRRWAAQIGARPVMKRFIRESADLASIRQRLLADGANPKVVEIERNLLNRLTTNRQELLSYAR
;
A
#
# COMPACT_ATOMS: atom_id res chain seq x y z
N PRO A 1 7.94 -2.75 -67.51
CA PRO A 1 8.29 -1.47 -68.18
C PRO A 1 8.33 -0.33 -67.15
N PRO A 2 9.26 0.64 -67.24
CA PRO A 2 9.91 1.14 -66.02
C PRO A 2 9.96 2.67 -65.84
N ARG A 3 10.32 3.06 -64.61
CA ARG A 3 11.12 4.25 -64.18
C ARG A 3 10.77 5.67 -64.67
N VAL A 4 10.73 6.56 -63.66
CA VAL A 4 10.81 8.03 -63.73
C VAL A 4 12.08 8.53 -64.43
N PRO A 5 12.02 9.69 -65.09
CA PRO A 5 13.05 10.72 -64.91
C PRO A 5 12.45 12.13 -64.61
N ALA A 6 13.31 13.06 -64.21
CA ALA A 6 12.97 14.40 -63.72
C ALA A 6 13.55 15.54 -64.60
N ALA A 7 12.97 16.74 -64.48
CA ALA A 7 13.53 18.09 -64.74
C ALA A 7 12.49 19.12 -64.23
N GLU A 8 12.78 20.22 -63.50
CA GLU A 8 13.61 21.40 -63.84
C GLU A 8 13.03 22.23 -65.01
N THR A 9 12.79 23.56 -64.93
CA THR A 9 12.87 24.57 -63.85
C THR A 9 12.00 25.80 -64.23
N GLU A 10 12.16 26.93 -63.51
CA GLU A 10 11.63 28.29 -63.78
C GLU A 10 10.15 28.55 -63.49
N ALA A 11 9.70 29.71 -63.02
CA ALA A 11 10.22 30.81 -62.19
C ALA A 11 9.20 31.94 -62.35
N LEU A 12 8.55 32.39 -61.27
CA LEU A 12 7.95 33.73 -61.23
C LEU A 12 7.77 34.21 -59.78
N MET A 13 8.35 35.38 -59.54
CA MET A 13 8.18 36.19 -58.31
C MET A 13 6.71 36.69 -58.26
N SER A 14 6.10 37.16 -57.16
CA SER A 14 6.63 37.91 -56.01
C SER A 14 5.57 38.06 -54.90
N GLN A 15 5.99 38.60 -53.74
CA GLN A 15 5.21 39.20 -52.63
C GLN A 15 4.62 38.29 -51.53
N PRO A 16 5.07 38.45 -50.27
CA PRO A 16 4.34 38.01 -49.07
C PRO A 16 3.37 39.10 -48.54
N PRO A 17 2.34 38.77 -47.73
CA PRO A 17 1.37 39.74 -47.24
C PRO A 17 1.82 40.47 -45.95
N HIS A 18 1.38 41.74 -45.84
CA HIS A 18 1.22 42.61 -44.67
C HIS A 18 2.07 42.38 -43.38
N GLN A 19 2.91 43.39 -43.06
CA GLN A 19 3.36 43.65 -41.69
C GLN A 19 2.35 44.49 -40.90
N PRO A 20 2.07 44.21 -39.61
CA PRO A 20 1.33 45.11 -38.73
C PRO A 20 2.19 46.30 -38.25
N PRO A 21 1.59 47.40 -37.73
CA PRO A 21 2.31 48.63 -37.41
C PRO A 21 3.37 48.46 -36.31
N GLY A 22 4.50 49.17 -36.47
CA GLY A 22 5.69 48.97 -35.63
C GLY A 22 5.52 49.40 -34.17
N GLY A 23 5.77 48.47 -33.25
CA GLY A 23 5.95 48.77 -31.83
C GLY A 23 7.20 49.60 -31.55
N GLN A 24 7.12 50.48 -30.54
CA GLN A 24 8.23 51.37 -30.11
C GLN A 24 9.40 50.62 -29.43
N PHE A 25 9.22 49.34 -29.11
CA PHE A 25 10.18 48.50 -28.40
C PHE A 25 10.53 47.26 -29.21
N MET A 26 11.78 46.81 -29.11
CA MET A 26 12.22 45.51 -29.61
C MET A 26 11.63 44.36 -28.78
N PRO A 27 11.58 43.11 -29.29
CA PRO A 27 11.07 41.95 -28.54
C PRO A 27 11.77 41.68 -27.20
N ASN A 28 13.00 42.18 -27.03
CA ASN A 28 13.79 42.12 -25.79
C ASN A 28 13.52 43.30 -24.83
N GLY A 29 12.51 44.13 -25.10
CA GLY A 29 12.08 45.24 -24.24
C GLY A 29 12.90 46.53 -24.33
N ARG A 30 13.90 46.62 -25.22
CA ARG A 30 14.66 47.87 -25.42
C ARG A 30 13.92 48.83 -26.36
N PRO A 31 13.88 50.16 -26.09
CA PRO A 31 13.37 51.13 -27.05
C PRO A 31 14.13 51.07 -28.37
N ARG A 32 13.46 51.23 -29.52
CA ARG A 32 14.16 51.42 -30.79
C ARG A 32 14.85 52.79 -30.81
N PRO A 33 16.12 52.90 -31.27
CA PRO A 33 16.77 54.19 -31.48
C PRO A 33 15.92 55.09 -32.38
N GLY A 34 15.63 56.31 -31.92
CA GLY A 34 14.78 57.28 -32.64
C GLY A 34 13.30 57.32 -32.25
N ALA A 35 12.83 56.52 -31.28
CA ALA A 35 11.47 56.68 -30.74
C ALA A 35 11.36 57.95 -29.87
N PRO A 36 10.30 58.78 -30.01
CA PRO A 36 10.12 59.99 -29.22
C PRO A 36 9.83 59.66 -27.74
N SER A 37 10.43 60.42 -26.83
CA SER A 37 10.23 60.29 -25.39
C SER A 37 8.85 60.79 -24.97
N SER A 38 8.11 59.98 -24.21
CA SER A 38 6.79 60.35 -23.67
C SER A 38 6.90 61.46 -22.62
N THR A 39 6.01 62.45 -22.72
CA THR A 39 5.90 63.59 -21.81
C THR A 39 5.52 63.19 -20.38
N ALA A 40 6.01 63.95 -19.40
CA ALA A 40 5.67 63.78 -17.99
C ALA A 40 4.21 64.17 -17.72
N GLY A 41 3.46 63.32 -17.01
CA GLY A 41 2.08 63.59 -16.58
C GLY A 41 1.03 62.53 -16.95
N SER A 42 1.39 61.47 -17.68
CA SER A 42 0.46 60.37 -17.99
C SER A 42 0.21 59.48 -16.75
N PRO A 43 -1.01 58.97 -16.51
CA PRO A 43 -1.28 58.04 -15.41
C PRO A 43 -0.45 56.76 -15.57
N SER A 44 0.38 56.46 -14.57
CA SER A 44 1.12 55.20 -14.54
C SER A 44 0.18 54.04 -14.21
N PHE A 45 -0.25 53.33 -15.25
CA PHE A 45 -0.70 51.95 -15.07
C PHE A 45 0.46 51.19 -14.43
N GLN A 46 0.34 50.91 -13.12
CA GLN A 46 1.24 50.01 -12.44
C GLN A 46 1.24 48.69 -13.21
N SER A 47 2.38 48.35 -13.80
CA SER A 47 2.60 47.05 -14.40
C SER A 47 2.40 46.02 -13.29
N GLN A 48 1.30 45.27 -13.37
CA GLN A 48 1.13 44.09 -12.53
C GLN A 48 2.39 43.23 -12.68
N PRO A 49 2.92 42.65 -11.59
CA PRO A 49 4.13 41.83 -11.65
C PRO A 49 3.91 40.74 -12.70
N ARG A 50 4.66 40.86 -13.80
CA ARG A 50 4.48 40.05 -15.00
C ARG A 50 4.67 38.59 -14.60
N TYR A 51 3.58 37.81 -14.61
CA TYR A 51 3.61 36.39 -14.33
C TYR A 51 4.70 35.75 -15.21
N VAL A 52 5.77 35.29 -14.57
CA VAL A 52 6.82 34.52 -15.25
C VAL A 52 6.22 33.13 -15.41
N ASP A 53 5.66 32.89 -16.59
CA ASP A 53 5.30 31.55 -17.02
C ASP A 53 6.59 30.73 -17.14
N TYR A 54 6.91 30.00 -16.07
CA TYR A 54 7.88 28.91 -16.10
C TYR A 54 7.25 27.78 -16.92
N GLY A 55 7.28 27.97 -18.24
CA GLY A 55 6.48 27.24 -19.24
C GLY A 55 6.36 25.76 -18.92
N ASN A 56 5.18 25.38 -18.43
CA ASN A 56 4.90 24.10 -17.79
C ASN A 56 5.09 22.91 -18.77
N PRO A 57 6.19 22.14 -18.69
CA PRO A 57 6.41 20.99 -19.55
C PRO A 57 5.84 19.74 -18.86
N ARG A 58 4.55 19.80 -18.49
CA ARG A 58 3.59 18.72 -18.17
C ARG A 58 2.38 19.35 -17.47
N ALA A 59 1.41 19.81 -18.26
CA ALA A 59 0.03 19.51 -17.90
C ALA A 59 -0.02 18.00 -17.65
N TYR A 60 -0.38 17.57 -16.43
CA TYR A 60 -0.47 16.14 -16.14
C TYR A 60 -1.48 15.52 -17.10
N ASP A 61 -1.01 14.63 -17.98
CA ASP A 61 -1.88 13.84 -18.84
C ASP A 61 -2.68 12.88 -17.96
N THR A 62 -3.82 13.41 -17.52
CA THR A 62 -4.83 12.78 -16.67
C THR A 62 -5.97 12.28 -17.55
N SER A 63 -5.74 12.10 -18.86
CA SER A 63 -6.73 11.54 -19.78
C SER A 63 -7.13 10.14 -19.29
N VAL A 64 -8.29 10.11 -18.63
CA VAL A 64 -8.97 8.88 -18.27
C VAL A 64 -9.25 8.17 -19.58
N ARG A 65 -8.49 7.11 -19.90
CA ARG A 65 -8.84 6.24 -21.03
C ARG A 65 -10.29 5.80 -20.80
N PRO A 66 -11.25 6.22 -21.65
CA PRO A 66 -12.64 5.90 -21.40
C PRO A 66 -12.81 4.39 -21.52
N THR A 67 -13.33 3.76 -20.48
CA THR A 67 -13.87 2.40 -20.57
C THR A 67 -15.04 2.43 -21.55
N SER A 68 -15.00 1.55 -22.55
CA SER A 68 -16.00 1.50 -23.62
C SER A 68 -17.34 0.95 -23.12
N GLY A 69 -18.43 1.54 -23.61
CA GLY A 69 -19.74 0.89 -23.74
C GLY A 69 -20.56 0.66 -22.46
N LEU A 70 -21.77 1.24 -22.43
CA LEU A 70 -22.92 0.90 -21.58
C LEU A 70 -22.80 1.06 -20.06
N THR A 71 -21.62 0.99 -19.43
CA THR A 71 -21.45 1.25 -17.98
C THR A 71 -21.16 2.71 -17.60
N ALA A 72 -20.74 3.53 -18.57
CA ALA A 72 -20.27 4.90 -18.34
C ALA A 72 -21.28 5.84 -17.64
N ALA A 73 -22.59 5.63 -17.82
CA ALA A 73 -23.62 6.48 -17.20
C ALA A 73 -23.91 6.14 -15.72
N ARG A 74 -23.61 4.92 -15.25
CA ARG A 74 -23.74 4.53 -13.83
C ARG A 74 -22.44 4.67 -13.05
N TYR A 75 -21.30 4.70 -13.74
CA TYR A 75 -19.96 4.82 -13.16
C TYR A 75 -19.21 6.04 -13.71
N ALA A 76 -19.92 7.15 -13.93
CA ALA A 76 -19.29 8.42 -14.28
C ALA A 76 -18.31 8.80 -13.15
N PRO A 77 -17.02 9.07 -13.44
CA PRO A 77 -16.03 9.38 -12.42
C PRO A 77 -16.42 10.67 -11.67
N ALA A 78 -16.31 10.65 -10.34
CA ALA A 78 -16.72 11.78 -9.50
C ALA A 78 -15.99 13.07 -9.93
N GLN A 79 -16.73 14.13 -10.23
CA GLN A 79 -16.14 15.40 -10.66
C GLN A 79 -15.50 16.14 -9.47
N ILE A 80 -14.29 16.64 -9.65
CA ILE A 80 -13.65 17.51 -8.63
C ILE A 80 -14.30 18.89 -8.71
N GLN A 81 -15.07 19.24 -7.67
CA GLN A 81 -15.63 20.58 -7.50
C GLN A 81 -14.49 21.60 -7.37
N GLN A 82 -14.58 22.73 -8.07
CA GLN A 82 -13.64 23.84 -7.88
C GLN A 82 -13.84 24.46 -6.49
N PRO A 83 -12.77 25.00 -5.86
CA PRO A 83 -12.91 25.65 -4.56
C PRO A 83 -13.74 26.93 -4.71
N GLY A 84 -14.72 27.14 -3.82
CA GLY A 84 -15.60 28.31 -3.85
C GLY A 84 -14.92 29.64 -3.49
N GLN A 85 -13.69 29.58 -3.00
CA GLN A 85 -12.81 30.73 -2.77
C GLN A 85 -11.37 30.34 -3.13
N ALA A 86 -10.56 31.33 -3.53
CA ALA A 86 -9.15 31.12 -3.80
C ALA A 86 -8.45 30.50 -2.58
N GLN A 87 -7.70 29.42 -2.79
CA GLN A 87 -6.99 28.77 -1.70
C GLN A 87 -5.86 29.67 -1.18
N PRO A 88 -5.59 29.66 0.14
CA PRO A 88 -4.48 30.41 0.69
C PRO A 88 -3.15 29.89 0.10
N GLN A 89 -2.24 30.81 -0.22
CA GLN A 89 -0.92 30.49 -0.79
C GLN A 89 -0.15 29.49 0.07
N SER A 90 0.64 28.61 -0.51
CA SER A 90 1.37 27.61 0.30
C SER A 90 2.51 28.26 1.07
N ALA A 91 2.59 27.98 2.38
CA ALA A 91 3.76 28.31 3.19
C ALA A 91 5.05 27.65 2.63
N TRP A 92 4.90 26.52 1.92
CA TRP A 92 5.99 25.80 1.27
C TRP A 92 6.43 26.44 -0.05
N SER A 93 5.50 26.98 -0.86
CA SER A 93 5.85 27.68 -2.11
C SER A 93 6.41 29.09 -1.88
N THR A 94 6.10 29.71 -0.73
CA THR A 94 6.32 31.16 -0.49
C THR A 94 7.53 31.41 0.41
N GLN A 95 8.63 30.69 0.18
CA GLN A 95 9.76 30.58 1.12
C GLN A 95 10.68 31.82 1.16
N THR A 96 10.19 32.97 1.68
CA THR A 96 11.00 34.14 2.10
C THR A 96 10.29 35.12 3.07
N ARG A 97 9.95 34.72 4.32
CA ARG A 97 9.99 35.61 5.52
C ARG A 97 9.81 34.88 6.87
N ARG A 98 9.84 35.64 7.97
CA ARG A 98 9.87 35.29 9.41
C ARG A 98 9.25 36.44 10.23
N VAL A 99 8.79 36.31 11.48
CA VAL A 99 8.39 35.16 12.35
C VAL A 99 7.59 35.74 13.53
N GLN A 100 6.48 35.12 13.96
CA GLN A 100 6.05 35.03 15.37
C GLN A 100 4.86 34.07 15.67
N GLU A 101 4.82 33.64 16.93
CA GLU A 101 4.10 32.46 17.45
C GLU A 101 2.57 32.62 17.65
N VAL A 102 1.81 31.53 17.50
CA VAL A 102 0.56 31.27 18.26
C VAL A 102 0.45 29.79 18.67
N ALA A 103 -0.22 29.56 19.81
CA ALA A 103 -0.25 28.31 20.58
C ALA A 103 -1.07 27.14 19.98
N GLN A 104 -0.92 25.97 20.61
CA GLN A 104 -1.17 24.64 20.06
C GLN A 104 -2.63 24.16 20.18
N HIS A 105 -3.12 23.46 19.15
CA HIS A 105 -4.22 22.49 19.29
C HIS A 105 -3.75 21.07 18.94
N ALA A 106 -3.63 20.23 19.97
CA ALA A 106 -3.20 18.84 19.84
C ALA A 106 -4.28 18.00 19.15
N ALA A 107 -3.97 17.46 17.98
CA ALA A 107 -4.92 16.60 17.26
C ALA A 107 -4.96 15.19 17.81
N ARG A 108 -6.19 14.72 18.05
CA ARG A 108 -6.48 13.33 18.40
C ARG A 108 -6.25 12.44 17.16
N PRO A 109 -5.72 11.21 17.31
CA PRO A 109 -5.62 10.26 16.21
C PRO A 109 -7.02 9.90 15.67
N PRO A 110 -7.15 9.46 14.41
CA PRO A 110 -8.43 9.06 13.85
C PRO A 110 -8.99 7.88 14.66
N ALA A 111 -10.16 8.08 15.26
CA ALA A 111 -10.84 7.03 16.02
C ALA A 111 -11.32 5.94 15.05
N VAL A 112 -10.74 4.74 15.18
CA VAL A 112 -11.39 3.53 14.64
C VAL A 112 -12.66 3.25 15.43
N ASN A 113 -13.65 2.65 14.78
CA ASN A 113 -14.91 2.27 15.44
C ASN A 113 -14.62 1.35 16.64
N ILE A 114 -15.33 1.54 17.76
CA ILE A 114 -15.23 0.70 18.97
C ILE A 114 -15.35 -0.81 18.66
N MET A 115 -16.14 -1.16 17.63
CA MET A 115 -16.30 -2.52 17.13
C MET A 115 -14.98 -3.16 16.67
N VAL A 116 -14.03 -2.38 16.16
CA VAL A 116 -12.69 -2.86 15.76
C VAL A 116 -11.89 -3.26 17.01
N TRP A 117 -11.96 -2.48 18.09
CA TRP A 117 -11.31 -2.82 19.36
C TRP A 117 -11.96 -4.02 20.05
N ILE A 118 -13.30 -4.13 20.02
CA ILE A 118 -14.02 -5.32 20.50
C ILE A 118 -13.52 -6.57 19.74
N MET A 119 -13.32 -6.47 18.43
CA MET A 119 -12.77 -7.57 17.63
C MET A 119 -11.32 -7.91 17.98
N VAL A 120 -10.45 -6.91 18.22
CA VAL A 120 -9.08 -7.16 18.73
C VAL A 120 -9.11 -7.94 20.04
N VAL A 121 -9.98 -7.54 20.98
CA VAL A 121 -10.12 -8.21 22.28
C VAL A 121 -10.67 -9.64 22.13
N ALA A 122 -11.70 -9.84 21.31
CA ALA A 122 -12.26 -11.17 21.04
C ALA A 122 -11.24 -12.12 20.37
N LEU A 123 -10.45 -11.62 19.41
CA LEU A 123 -9.38 -12.39 18.79
C LEU A 123 -8.19 -12.65 19.74
N ALA A 124 -7.90 -11.72 20.67
CA ALA A 124 -6.90 -11.95 21.71
C ALA A 124 -7.33 -13.06 22.69
N PHE A 125 -8.59 -13.07 23.13
CA PHE A 125 -9.14 -14.19 23.91
C PHE A 125 -9.16 -15.50 23.11
N SER A 126 -9.46 -15.44 21.82
CA SER A 126 -9.39 -16.60 20.93
C SER A 126 -7.96 -17.16 20.82
N LEU A 127 -6.95 -16.28 20.74
CA LEU A 127 -5.54 -16.67 20.75
C LEU A 127 -5.13 -17.30 22.07
N LEU A 128 -5.54 -16.74 23.21
CA LEU A 128 -5.29 -17.31 24.53
C LEU A 128 -5.93 -18.69 24.68
N PHE A 129 -7.16 -18.88 24.19
CA PHE A 129 -7.82 -20.19 24.15
C PHE A 129 -7.04 -21.20 23.29
N VAL A 130 -6.65 -20.81 22.06
CA VAL A 130 -5.91 -21.69 21.12
C VAL A 130 -4.53 -22.07 21.67
N LEU A 131 -3.78 -21.11 22.23
CA LEU A 131 -2.48 -21.40 22.85
C LEU A 131 -2.63 -22.23 24.13
N GLY A 132 -3.68 -21.99 24.92
CA GLY A 132 -4.01 -22.81 26.09
C GLY A 132 -4.41 -24.24 25.72
N TRP A 133 -5.14 -24.43 24.62
CA TRP A 133 -5.47 -25.73 24.06
C TRP A 133 -4.20 -26.49 23.65
N PHE A 134 -3.36 -25.91 22.79
CA PHE A 134 -2.15 -26.58 22.33
C PHE A 134 -1.12 -26.80 23.45
N PHE A 135 -1.09 -25.93 24.47
CA PHE A 135 -0.31 -26.18 25.68
C PHE A 135 -0.83 -27.38 26.46
N LEU A 136 -2.16 -27.49 26.66
CA LEU A 136 -2.78 -28.63 27.34
C LEU A 136 -2.55 -29.92 26.56
N GLU A 137 -2.71 -29.90 25.23
CA GLU A 137 -2.41 -31.01 24.33
C GLU A 137 -0.94 -31.45 24.51
N PHE A 138 0.02 -30.52 24.42
CA PHE A 138 1.44 -30.79 24.69
C PHE A 138 1.66 -31.40 26.09
N VAL A 139 1.08 -30.85 27.16
CA VAL A 139 1.22 -31.38 28.52
C VAL A 139 0.62 -32.80 28.69
N LEU A 140 -0.43 -33.13 27.95
CA LEU A 140 -1.12 -34.42 28.04
C LEU A 140 -0.50 -35.51 27.14
N THR A 141 0.13 -35.15 26.02
CA THR A 141 0.63 -36.12 25.04
C THR A 141 2.16 -36.21 24.93
N ALA A 142 2.89 -35.18 25.37
CA ALA A 142 4.35 -35.15 25.26
C ALA A 142 5.04 -35.78 26.48
N SER A 143 6.22 -36.35 26.24
CA SER A 143 7.13 -36.85 27.25
C SER A 143 8.06 -35.77 27.82
N SER A 144 8.25 -34.66 27.10
CA SER A 144 9.10 -33.54 27.52
C SER A 144 8.49 -32.67 28.63
N SER A 145 9.37 -31.98 29.36
CA SER A 145 8.96 -31.01 30.39
C SER A 145 8.10 -29.86 29.80
N PRO A 146 6.94 -29.54 30.42
CA PRO A 146 6.11 -28.39 30.06
C PRO A 146 6.85 -27.04 30.02
N ALA A 147 7.99 -26.93 30.71
CA ALA A 147 8.83 -25.73 30.72
C ALA A 147 9.40 -25.34 29.33
N TRP A 148 9.37 -26.24 28.34
CA TRP A 148 9.75 -25.92 26.97
C TRP A 148 8.70 -25.12 26.19
N TRP A 149 7.44 -25.07 26.64
CA TRP A 149 6.39 -24.34 25.94
C TRP A 149 6.68 -22.83 25.82
N PRO A 150 7.07 -22.10 26.89
CA PRO A 150 7.53 -20.71 26.77
C PRO A 150 8.75 -20.53 25.85
N VAL A 151 9.66 -21.50 25.79
CA VAL A 151 10.88 -21.43 24.95
C VAL A 151 10.51 -21.52 23.47
N THR A 152 9.67 -22.48 23.09
CA THR A 152 9.20 -22.65 21.71
C THR A 152 8.32 -21.48 21.27
N ALA A 153 7.46 -20.95 22.15
CA ALA A 153 6.70 -19.73 21.92
C ALA A 153 7.59 -18.49 21.73
N PHE A 154 8.64 -18.33 22.54
CA PHE A 154 9.60 -17.25 22.37
C PHE A 154 10.32 -17.34 21.02
N LEU A 155 10.84 -18.52 20.65
CA LEU A 155 11.51 -18.73 19.36
C LEU A 155 10.58 -18.46 18.16
N ALA A 156 9.32 -18.92 18.23
CA ALA A 156 8.34 -18.65 17.19
C ALA A 156 7.98 -17.16 17.07
N SER A 157 8.01 -16.41 18.18
CA SER A 157 7.74 -14.97 18.19
C SER A 157 8.78 -14.16 17.40
N ILE A 158 10.04 -14.64 17.31
CA ILE A 158 11.11 -13.96 16.57
C ILE A 158 10.74 -13.82 15.09
N SER A 159 10.26 -14.89 14.45
CA SER A 159 9.82 -14.88 13.05
C SER A 159 8.68 -13.90 12.82
N LEU A 160 7.67 -13.89 13.70
CA LEU A 160 6.55 -12.96 13.65
C LEU A 160 7.02 -11.50 13.82
N LEU A 161 7.91 -11.22 14.76
CA LEU A 161 8.44 -9.86 15.02
C LEU A 161 9.26 -9.33 13.84
N VAL A 162 10.02 -10.17 13.14
CA VAL A 162 10.74 -9.79 11.93
C VAL A 162 9.76 -9.46 10.79
N ILE A 163 8.77 -10.32 10.53
CA ILE A 163 7.74 -10.08 9.51
C ILE A 163 6.99 -8.78 9.83
N ALA A 164 6.50 -8.64 11.06
CA ALA A 164 5.79 -7.45 11.51
C ALA A 164 6.64 -6.19 11.42
N GLY A 165 7.94 -6.27 11.76
CA GLY A 165 8.89 -5.18 11.60
C GLY A 165 9.03 -4.72 10.15
N ILE A 166 9.18 -5.65 9.20
CA ILE A 166 9.27 -5.32 7.77
C ILE A 166 7.95 -4.72 7.27
N MET A 167 6.80 -5.28 7.67
CA MET A 167 5.49 -4.73 7.31
C MET A 167 5.28 -3.32 7.87
N LEU A 168 5.61 -3.08 9.15
CA LEU A 168 5.56 -1.75 9.77
C LEU A 168 6.57 -0.76 9.19
N LEU A 169 7.62 -1.23 8.50
CA LEU A 169 8.53 -0.37 7.73
C LEU A 169 7.94 0.00 6.36
N ALA A 170 7.28 -0.95 5.67
CA ALA A 170 6.58 -0.72 4.41
C ALA A 170 5.37 0.21 4.59
N ASP A 171 4.61 -0.01 5.66
CA ASP A 171 3.40 0.73 6.07
C ASP A 171 3.66 2.23 6.36
N ARG A 172 4.92 2.64 6.54
CA ARG A 172 5.27 4.04 6.84
C ARG A 172 4.84 5.03 5.74
N TRP A 173 4.51 4.56 4.54
CA TRP A 173 4.01 5.41 3.46
C TRP A 173 2.56 5.87 3.68
N ASP A 174 1.67 4.94 4.05
CA ASP A 174 0.26 5.24 4.37
C ASP A 174 -0.15 4.47 5.64
N PRO A 175 0.18 5.00 6.84
CA PRO A 175 0.16 4.20 8.06
C PRO A 175 -1.23 3.71 8.46
N GLN A 176 -1.36 2.39 8.48
CA GLN A 176 -2.57 1.68 8.85
C GLN A 176 -2.82 1.76 10.37
N PRO A 177 -4.08 1.81 10.83
CA PRO A 177 -4.38 1.88 12.26
C PRO A 177 -4.04 0.54 12.94
N LEU A 178 -3.22 0.61 14.00
CA LEU A 178 -2.70 -0.54 14.75
C LEU A 178 -3.73 -1.67 15.04
N PRO A 179 -4.99 -1.39 15.43
CA PRO A 179 -6.00 -2.44 15.65
C PRO A 179 -6.23 -3.37 14.46
N LEU A 180 -6.11 -2.89 13.22
CA LEU A 180 -6.26 -3.74 12.03
C LEU A 180 -5.05 -4.66 11.81
N LEU A 181 -3.86 -4.16 12.13
CA LEU A 181 -2.63 -4.96 12.10
C LEU A 181 -2.66 -6.06 13.18
N LEU A 182 -3.23 -5.75 14.36
CA LEU A 182 -3.48 -6.73 15.42
C LEU A 182 -4.54 -7.76 15.00
N ILE A 183 -5.65 -7.35 14.38
CA ILE A 183 -6.65 -8.28 13.82
C ILE A 183 -6.01 -9.22 12.79
N ALA A 184 -5.15 -8.71 11.91
CA ALA A 184 -4.44 -9.53 10.93
C ALA A 184 -3.59 -10.63 11.61
N VAL A 185 -2.73 -10.24 12.57
CA VAL A 185 -1.88 -11.19 13.32
C VAL A 185 -2.72 -12.18 14.12
N PHE A 186 -3.71 -11.72 14.90
CA PHE A 186 -4.52 -12.61 15.75
C PHE A 186 -5.46 -13.52 14.95
N TRP A 187 -5.96 -13.08 13.79
CA TRP A 187 -6.70 -13.97 12.88
C TRP A 187 -5.82 -15.12 12.41
N GLY A 188 -4.60 -14.82 11.97
CA GLY A 188 -3.62 -15.82 11.57
C GLY A 188 -3.29 -16.80 12.70
N ALA A 189 -2.92 -16.25 13.86
CA ALA A 189 -2.43 -17.01 15.00
C ALA A 189 -3.50 -17.84 15.72
N ALA A 190 -4.74 -17.35 15.81
CA ALA A 190 -5.84 -18.07 16.45
C ALA A 190 -6.70 -18.81 15.43
N ILE A 191 -7.50 -18.08 14.66
CA ILE A 191 -8.60 -18.63 13.85
C ILE A 191 -8.07 -19.50 12.72
N ALA A 192 -7.13 -18.97 11.92
CA ALA A 192 -6.61 -19.71 10.77
C ALA A 192 -5.77 -20.92 11.19
N ALA A 193 -4.86 -20.77 12.16
CA ALA A 193 -4.05 -21.88 12.68
C ALA A 193 -4.90 -23.00 13.29
N PHE A 194 -5.84 -22.67 14.18
CA PHE A 194 -6.66 -23.67 14.85
C PHE A 194 -7.66 -24.36 13.91
N ALA A 195 -8.34 -23.60 13.04
CA ALA A 195 -9.23 -24.20 12.05
C ALA A 195 -8.47 -25.13 11.09
N SER A 196 -7.27 -24.73 10.64
CA SER A 196 -6.47 -25.55 9.73
C SER A 196 -5.91 -26.80 10.41
N TYR A 197 -5.54 -26.73 11.69
CA TYR A 197 -5.09 -27.90 12.46
C TYR A 197 -6.12 -29.03 12.43
N TRP A 198 -7.38 -28.71 12.76
CA TRP A 198 -8.47 -29.67 12.77
C TRP A 198 -8.85 -30.13 11.36
N LEU A 199 -9.01 -29.20 10.41
CA LEU A 199 -9.42 -29.53 9.04
C LEU A 199 -8.36 -30.39 8.32
N ASN A 200 -7.06 -30.10 8.47
CA ASN A 200 -6.00 -30.93 7.89
C ASN A 200 -5.92 -32.31 8.55
N THR A 201 -6.11 -32.40 9.87
CA THR A 201 -6.15 -33.69 10.59
C THR A 201 -7.33 -34.54 10.11
N ILE A 202 -8.54 -33.95 10.04
CA ILE A 202 -9.75 -34.62 9.54
C ILE A 202 -9.58 -35.05 8.08
N ASN A 203 -9.08 -34.17 7.20
CA ASN A 203 -8.87 -34.51 5.79
C ASN A 203 -7.84 -35.63 5.61
N SER A 204 -6.75 -35.64 6.38
CA SER A 204 -5.74 -36.71 6.33
C SER A 204 -6.32 -38.05 6.79
N LEU A 205 -7.14 -38.04 7.85
CA LEU A 205 -7.87 -39.22 8.31
C LEU A 205 -8.89 -39.71 7.24
N LEU A 206 -9.64 -38.81 6.60
CA LEU A 206 -10.58 -39.17 5.54
C LEU A 206 -9.87 -39.79 4.33
N VAL A 207 -8.70 -39.25 3.92
CA VAL A 207 -7.89 -39.87 2.85
C VAL A 207 -7.44 -41.27 3.25
N TYR A 208 -6.97 -41.47 4.48
CA TYR A 208 -6.62 -42.79 4.98
C TYR A 208 -7.82 -43.76 4.97
N LEU A 209 -8.98 -43.34 5.50
CA LEU A 209 -10.18 -44.18 5.57
C LEU A 209 -10.74 -44.57 4.18
N VAL A 210 -10.60 -43.69 3.18
CA VAL A 210 -11.07 -43.95 1.81
C VAL A 210 -10.07 -44.79 1.00
N THR A 211 -8.76 -44.63 1.23
CA THR A 211 -7.71 -45.28 0.42
C THR A 211 -7.07 -46.50 1.07
N GLY A 212 -7.22 -46.68 2.39
CA GLY A 212 -6.47 -47.65 3.19
C GLY A 212 -4.95 -47.39 3.24
N SER A 213 -4.48 -46.24 2.76
CA SER A 213 -3.06 -45.98 2.49
C SER A 213 -2.52 -44.80 3.29
N GLU A 214 -1.62 -45.09 4.24
CA GLU A 214 -0.87 -44.06 4.97
C GLU A 214 -0.01 -43.20 4.05
N ALA A 215 0.59 -43.79 3.01
CA ALA A 215 1.38 -43.04 2.03
C ALA A 215 0.53 -42.02 1.27
N ALA A 216 -0.69 -42.38 0.87
CA ALA A 216 -1.63 -41.46 0.24
C ALA A 216 -2.05 -40.33 1.20
N ALA A 217 -2.31 -40.64 2.48
CA ALA A 217 -2.63 -39.64 3.49
C ALA A 217 -1.46 -38.68 3.77
N ASN A 218 -0.25 -39.21 3.95
CA ASN A 218 0.99 -38.46 4.21
C ASN A 218 1.45 -37.63 3.00
N PHE A 219 0.97 -37.94 1.79
CA PHE A 219 1.13 -37.09 0.61
C PHE A 219 0.00 -36.05 0.50
N ALA A 220 -1.26 -36.49 0.45
CA ALA A 220 -2.39 -35.62 0.17
C ALA A 220 -2.67 -34.62 1.30
N GLY A 221 -2.44 -34.98 2.56
CA GLY A 221 -2.57 -34.06 3.70
C GLY A 221 -1.65 -32.84 3.56
N PRO A 222 -0.31 -33.00 3.60
CA PRO A 222 0.63 -31.89 3.50
C PRO A 222 0.67 -31.22 2.11
N VAL A 223 0.56 -31.97 1.00
CA VAL A 223 0.79 -31.41 -0.34
C VAL A 223 -0.48 -30.79 -0.95
N ILE A 224 -1.68 -31.28 -0.58
CA ILE A 224 -2.95 -30.86 -1.19
C ILE A 224 -3.87 -30.21 -0.16
N SER A 225 -4.21 -30.90 0.94
CA SER A 225 -5.12 -30.37 1.96
C SER A 225 -4.56 -29.12 2.62
N ALA A 226 -3.32 -29.16 3.12
CA ALA A 226 -2.76 -28.05 3.87
C ALA A 226 -2.72 -26.74 3.06
N PRO A 227 -2.23 -26.67 1.81
CA PRO A 227 -2.34 -25.47 0.99
C PRO A 227 -3.79 -25.02 0.75
N LEU A 228 -4.71 -25.94 0.43
CA LEU A 228 -6.11 -25.60 0.16
C LEU A 228 -6.82 -25.04 1.41
N VAL A 229 -6.71 -25.74 2.53
CA VAL A 229 -7.34 -25.37 3.80
C VAL A 229 -6.71 -24.10 4.35
N GLU A 230 -5.38 -24.07 4.49
CA GLU A 230 -4.70 -23.00 5.19
C GLU A 230 -4.73 -21.67 4.43
N GLU A 231 -4.44 -21.67 3.13
CA GLU A 231 -4.47 -20.41 2.38
C GLU A 231 -5.92 -19.88 2.29
N THR A 232 -6.93 -20.75 2.30
CA THR A 232 -8.33 -20.34 2.44
C THR A 232 -8.61 -19.74 3.82
N THR A 233 -8.27 -20.41 4.94
CA THR A 233 -8.57 -19.89 6.30
C THR A 233 -7.78 -18.61 6.61
N LYS A 234 -6.54 -18.50 6.16
CA LYS A 234 -5.74 -17.26 6.17
C LYS A 234 -6.42 -16.19 5.31
N GLY A 235 -6.79 -16.52 4.07
CA GLY A 235 -7.44 -15.63 3.12
C GLY A 235 -8.81 -15.10 3.58
N LEU A 236 -9.58 -15.86 4.37
CA LEU A 236 -10.83 -15.37 4.96
C LEU A 236 -10.60 -14.18 5.91
N GLY A 237 -9.45 -14.11 6.59
CA GLY A 237 -9.06 -12.96 7.41
C GLY A 237 -8.75 -11.72 6.58
N LEU A 238 -8.17 -11.91 5.40
CA LEU A 238 -7.95 -10.84 4.42
C LEU A 238 -9.29 -10.31 3.88
N LEU A 239 -10.25 -11.19 3.57
CA LEU A 239 -11.61 -10.78 3.20
C LEU A 239 -12.32 -10.04 4.33
N LEU A 240 -12.23 -10.53 5.57
CA LEU A 240 -12.77 -9.85 6.75
C LEU A 240 -12.21 -8.43 6.86
N LEU A 241 -10.90 -8.26 6.72
CA LEU A 241 -10.26 -6.94 6.73
C LEU A 241 -10.70 -6.07 5.55
N MET A 242 -10.83 -6.61 4.33
CA MET A 242 -11.34 -5.83 3.20
C MET A 242 -12.78 -5.31 3.43
N VAL A 243 -13.63 -6.07 4.14
CA VAL A 243 -15.00 -5.65 4.49
C VAL A 243 -15.02 -4.69 5.68
N LEU A 244 -14.38 -5.05 6.79
CA LEU A 244 -14.36 -4.28 8.04
C LEU A 244 -13.59 -2.96 7.89
N ALA A 245 -12.43 -3.04 7.24
CA ALA A 245 -11.50 -1.95 7.05
C ALA A 245 -11.55 -1.41 5.63
N ARG A 246 -12.75 -1.35 5.02
CA ARG A 246 -12.93 -0.96 3.61
C ARG A 246 -12.21 0.34 3.23
N ARG A 247 -12.19 1.36 4.11
CA ARG A 247 -11.45 2.64 3.93
C ARG A 247 -9.92 2.48 3.84
N TYR A 248 -9.40 1.44 4.46
CA TYR A 248 -7.97 1.16 4.67
C TYR A 248 -7.44 0.09 3.71
N PHE A 249 -8.31 -0.58 2.97
CA PHE A 249 -7.96 -1.53 1.92
C PHE A 249 -8.16 -0.86 0.54
N ASN A 250 -7.12 -0.22 0.03
CA ASN A 250 -7.13 0.66 -1.15
C ASN A 250 -6.21 0.17 -2.28
N GLY A 251 -5.36 -0.83 -2.03
CA GLY A 251 -4.50 -1.38 -3.07
C GLY A 251 -3.70 -2.64 -2.72
N PRO A 252 -2.79 -3.02 -3.62
CA PRO A 252 -1.99 -4.24 -3.49
C PRO A 252 -1.02 -4.18 -2.30
N LEU A 253 -0.54 -2.98 -1.91
CA LEU A 253 0.34 -2.81 -0.75
C LEU A 253 -0.37 -3.14 0.56
N ASP A 254 -1.61 -2.64 0.75
CA ASP A 254 -2.44 -2.96 1.91
C ASP A 254 -2.73 -4.47 1.99
N GLY A 255 -3.10 -5.05 0.84
CA GLY A 255 -3.33 -6.49 0.72
C GLY A 255 -2.09 -7.32 1.05
N LEU A 256 -0.90 -6.89 0.57
CA LEU A 256 0.38 -7.49 0.93
C LEU A 256 0.59 -7.41 2.45
N ILE A 257 0.46 -6.22 3.06
CA ILE A 257 0.70 -6.00 4.49
C ILE A 257 -0.23 -6.87 5.34
N TYR A 258 -1.54 -6.82 5.10
CA TYR A 258 -2.50 -7.62 5.86
C TYR A 258 -2.31 -9.12 5.64
N GLY A 259 -2.11 -9.57 4.40
CA GLY A 259 -1.84 -10.98 4.11
C GLY A 259 -0.57 -11.49 4.78
N SER A 260 0.49 -10.70 4.77
CA SER A 260 1.78 -11.04 5.40
C SER A 260 1.69 -11.14 6.92
N LEU A 261 0.90 -10.25 7.56
CA LEU A 261 0.66 -10.30 9.00
C LEU A 261 -0.22 -11.49 9.41
N ILE A 262 -1.22 -11.84 8.61
CA ILE A 262 -2.00 -13.09 8.79
C ILE A 262 -1.08 -14.30 8.66
N GLY A 263 -0.26 -14.35 7.61
CA GLY A 263 0.71 -15.43 7.40
C GLY A 263 1.73 -15.53 8.53
N GLY A 264 2.24 -14.40 9.02
CA GLY A 264 3.16 -14.35 10.16
C GLY A 264 2.51 -14.78 11.48
N GLY A 265 1.26 -14.40 11.73
CA GLY A 265 0.49 -14.87 12.88
C GLY A 265 0.25 -16.38 12.83
N PHE A 266 -0.13 -16.92 11.67
CA PHE A 266 -0.26 -18.36 11.46
C PHE A 266 1.07 -19.08 11.71
N ALA A 267 2.17 -18.57 11.13
CA ALA A 267 3.50 -19.12 11.30
C ALA A 267 3.97 -19.15 12.76
N PHE A 268 3.55 -18.18 13.59
CA PHE A 268 3.84 -18.18 15.02
C PHE A 268 3.26 -19.42 15.71
N THR A 269 1.94 -19.63 15.61
CA THR A 269 1.28 -20.78 16.26
C THR A 269 1.72 -22.10 15.66
N GLU A 270 1.85 -22.19 14.34
CA GLU A 270 2.31 -23.40 13.67
C GLU A 270 3.75 -23.77 14.09
N ASN A 271 4.67 -22.81 14.16
CA ASN A 271 6.06 -23.10 14.54
C ASN A 271 6.18 -23.60 15.99
N ILE A 272 5.30 -23.18 16.92
CA ILE A 272 5.26 -23.75 18.28
C ILE A 272 4.97 -25.25 18.23
N ILE A 273 3.98 -25.66 17.42
CA ILE A 273 3.60 -27.06 17.23
C ILE A 273 4.75 -27.85 16.57
N TYR A 274 5.44 -27.29 15.58
CA TYR A 274 6.60 -27.96 14.99
C TYR A 274 7.79 -28.05 15.95
N TYR A 275 8.09 -27.01 16.74
CA TYR A 275 9.22 -27.03 17.67
C TYR A 275 8.97 -27.98 18.84
N THR A 276 7.74 -28.09 19.34
CA THR A 276 7.36 -29.09 20.35
C THR A 276 7.41 -30.52 19.81
N ARG A 277 7.05 -30.76 18.54
CA ARG A 277 7.28 -32.06 17.88
C ARG A 277 8.77 -32.40 17.75
N GLY A 278 9.58 -31.47 17.25
CA GLY A 278 11.04 -31.68 17.15
C GLY A 278 11.73 -31.86 18.50
N LEU A 279 11.15 -31.33 19.59
CA LEU A 279 11.59 -31.59 20.95
C LEU A 279 11.36 -33.05 21.37
N GLU A 280 10.21 -33.64 21.03
CA GLU A 280 9.95 -35.07 21.27
C GLU A 280 10.88 -35.94 20.41
N ASP A 281 11.05 -35.60 19.12
CA ASP A 281 11.81 -36.43 18.17
C ASP A 281 13.33 -36.44 18.46
N MET A 282 13.90 -35.29 18.84
CA MET A 282 15.37 -35.07 18.90
C MET A 282 15.81 -34.17 20.06
N GLY A 283 14.97 -33.96 21.08
CA GLY A 283 15.27 -33.09 22.21
C GLY A 283 15.54 -31.64 21.81
N ALA A 284 16.33 -30.93 22.62
CA ALA A 284 16.72 -29.54 22.35
C ALA A 284 17.43 -29.35 20.99
N GLY A 285 18.07 -30.40 20.46
CA GLY A 285 18.68 -30.39 19.13
C GLY A 285 17.64 -30.26 18.01
N GLY A 286 16.50 -30.95 18.13
CA GLY A 286 15.40 -30.85 17.18
C GLY A 286 14.70 -29.49 17.21
N VAL A 287 14.53 -28.90 18.40
CA VAL A 287 14.05 -27.51 18.55
C VAL A 287 14.95 -26.55 17.78
N LEU A 288 16.26 -26.63 17.99
CA LEU A 288 17.24 -25.76 17.32
C LEU A 288 17.25 -25.99 15.79
N PHE A 289 17.23 -27.24 15.35
CA PHE A 289 17.19 -27.61 13.94
C PHE A 289 15.96 -27.05 13.22
N LEU A 290 14.77 -27.26 13.78
CA LEU A 290 13.52 -26.72 13.21
C LEU A 290 13.45 -25.20 13.33
N PHE A 291 13.99 -24.59 14.38
CA PHE A 291 14.08 -23.14 14.48
C PHE A 291 14.94 -22.54 13.36
N ILE A 292 16.11 -23.13 13.06
CA ILE A 292 16.96 -22.68 11.95
C ILE A 292 16.23 -22.88 10.61
N LEU A 293 15.76 -24.10 10.32
CA LEU A 293 15.18 -24.44 9.02
C LEU A 293 13.83 -23.76 8.75
N ARG A 294 12.92 -23.73 9.74
CA ARG A 294 11.58 -23.14 9.59
C ARG A 294 11.54 -21.68 10.03
N GLY A 295 12.05 -21.38 11.22
CA GLY A 295 11.96 -20.05 11.84
C GLY A 295 12.86 -18.99 11.20
N VAL A 296 14.04 -19.39 10.71
CA VAL A 296 15.02 -18.49 10.08
C VAL A 296 15.07 -18.65 8.56
N MET A 297 15.32 -19.85 8.04
CA MET A 297 15.51 -20.06 6.59
C MET A 297 14.20 -20.03 5.79
N ASN A 298 13.07 -20.46 6.36
CA ASN A 298 11.73 -20.33 5.77
C ASN A 298 10.90 -19.21 6.43
N ILE A 299 11.54 -18.20 7.04
CA ILE A 299 10.87 -17.14 7.82
C ILE A 299 9.71 -16.45 7.09
N PHE A 300 9.84 -16.21 5.78
CA PHE A 300 8.80 -15.57 4.96
C PHE A 300 7.77 -16.55 4.37
N GLY A 301 7.86 -17.85 4.68
CA GLY A 301 6.90 -18.93 4.40
C GLY A 301 5.48 -18.50 4.09
N HIS A 302 4.66 -18.52 5.14
CA HIS A 302 3.24 -18.19 5.12
C HIS A 302 2.94 -16.73 4.79
N ALA A 303 3.87 -15.81 5.10
CA ALA A 303 3.71 -14.40 4.75
C ALA A 303 3.60 -14.21 3.23
N ILE A 304 4.49 -14.87 2.47
CA ILE A 304 4.48 -14.81 1.01
C ILE A 304 3.18 -15.38 0.45
N TYR A 305 2.78 -16.59 0.84
CA TYR A 305 1.63 -17.31 0.26
C TYR A 305 0.33 -16.50 0.35
N VAL A 306 -0.01 -16.00 1.54
CA VAL A 306 -1.22 -15.18 1.76
C VAL A 306 -1.08 -13.81 1.10
N SER A 307 0.13 -13.22 1.11
CA SER A 307 0.34 -11.91 0.49
C SER A 307 0.13 -11.90 -1.02
N LEU A 308 0.31 -13.03 -1.73
CA LEU A 308 -0.04 -13.14 -3.15
C LEU A 308 -1.55 -12.95 -3.36
N THR A 309 -2.37 -13.60 -2.54
CA THR A 309 -3.84 -13.37 -2.49
C THR A 309 -4.14 -11.90 -2.20
N GLY A 310 -3.44 -11.33 -1.22
CA GLY A 310 -3.48 -9.92 -0.83
C GLY A 310 -3.26 -8.95 -2.00
N VAL A 311 -2.14 -9.12 -2.71
CA VAL A 311 -1.74 -8.29 -3.85
C VAL A 311 -2.77 -8.34 -4.97
N ILE A 312 -3.29 -9.54 -5.30
CA ILE A 312 -4.29 -9.71 -6.36
C ILE A 312 -5.61 -9.05 -5.97
N VAL A 313 -6.15 -9.36 -4.78
CA VAL A 313 -7.40 -8.75 -4.27
C VAL A 313 -7.27 -7.22 -4.19
N GLY A 314 -6.15 -6.70 -3.68
CA GLY A 314 -5.85 -5.27 -3.62
C GLY A 314 -5.74 -4.60 -4.98
N PHE A 315 -5.11 -5.25 -5.96
CA PHE A 315 -5.03 -4.75 -7.34
C PHE A 315 -6.41 -4.66 -8.00
N VAL A 316 -7.22 -5.71 -7.86
CA VAL A 316 -8.58 -5.74 -8.43
C VAL A 316 -9.48 -4.72 -7.75
N ALA A 317 -9.43 -4.61 -6.41
CA ALA A 317 -10.18 -3.61 -5.65
C ALA A 317 -9.83 -2.17 -6.08
N ARG A 318 -8.53 -1.87 -6.26
CA ARG A 318 -8.05 -0.56 -6.75
C ARG A 318 -8.54 -0.21 -8.16
N LYS A 319 -8.62 -1.20 -9.05
CA LYS A 319 -8.84 -1.00 -10.49
C LYS A 319 -10.31 -1.08 -10.90
N TRP A 320 -11.07 -1.96 -10.27
CA TRP A 320 -12.45 -2.32 -10.66
C TRP A 320 -13.44 -2.27 -9.48
N GLY A 321 -13.03 -1.69 -8.36
CA GLY A 321 -13.86 -1.49 -7.18
C GLY A 321 -13.91 -2.69 -6.24
N THR A 322 -14.35 -2.42 -5.01
CA THR A 322 -14.30 -3.37 -3.88
C THR A 322 -15.10 -4.64 -4.15
N ALA A 323 -16.20 -4.55 -4.92
CA ALA A 323 -17.03 -5.70 -5.26
C ALA A 323 -16.28 -6.71 -6.14
N MET A 324 -15.50 -6.25 -7.12
CA MET A 324 -14.65 -7.11 -7.92
C MET A 324 -13.48 -7.66 -7.09
N GLY A 325 -12.94 -6.88 -6.16
CA GLY A 325 -11.98 -7.36 -5.16
C GLY A 325 -12.50 -8.54 -4.33
N PHE A 326 -13.79 -8.54 -3.98
CA PHE A 326 -14.43 -9.68 -3.31
C PHE A 326 -14.56 -10.90 -4.25
N LEU A 327 -15.06 -10.69 -5.47
CA LEU A 327 -15.29 -11.77 -6.44
C LEU A 327 -13.99 -12.45 -6.92
N VAL A 328 -12.87 -11.73 -6.99
CA VAL A 328 -11.58 -12.31 -7.38
C VAL A 328 -10.93 -13.14 -6.28
N PHE A 329 -11.48 -13.19 -5.06
CA PHE A 329 -10.85 -13.88 -3.93
C PHE A 329 -10.51 -15.35 -4.23
N LEU A 330 -11.46 -16.11 -4.80
CA LEU A 330 -11.26 -17.53 -5.11
C LEU A 330 -10.07 -17.77 -6.08
N PRO A 331 -10.00 -17.13 -7.26
CA PRO A 331 -8.82 -17.26 -8.12
C PRO A 331 -7.56 -16.59 -7.55
N ALA A 332 -7.68 -15.60 -6.67
CA ALA A 332 -6.52 -14.96 -6.02
C ALA A 332 -5.80 -15.89 -5.02
N LEU A 333 -6.48 -16.89 -4.47
CA LEU A 333 -5.85 -17.91 -3.60
C LEU A 333 -4.87 -18.82 -4.35
N ILE A 334 -5.13 -19.09 -5.64
CA ILE A 334 -4.43 -20.14 -6.41
C ILE A 334 -2.91 -19.95 -6.41
N PRO A 335 -2.32 -18.75 -6.63
CA PRO A 335 -0.86 -18.61 -6.60
C PRO A 335 -0.26 -18.86 -5.21
N GLY A 336 -0.94 -18.47 -4.13
CA GLY A 336 -0.50 -18.78 -2.77
C GLY A 336 -0.51 -20.28 -2.51
N MET A 337 -1.61 -20.95 -2.86
CA MET A 337 -1.79 -22.39 -2.75
C MET A 337 -0.75 -23.17 -3.55
N LEU A 338 -0.44 -22.77 -4.78
CA LEU A 338 0.55 -23.45 -5.62
C LEU A 338 1.98 -23.34 -5.09
N VAL A 339 2.39 -22.16 -4.60
CA VAL A 339 3.75 -21.99 -4.04
C VAL A 339 3.87 -22.70 -2.68
N HIS A 340 2.78 -22.76 -1.90
CA HIS A 340 2.73 -23.53 -0.65
C HIS A 340 2.75 -25.05 -0.95
N ALA A 341 1.93 -25.54 -1.87
CA ALA A 341 1.93 -26.94 -2.31
C ALA A 341 3.29 -27.39 -2.84
N ALA A 342 3.95 -26.55 -3.66
CA ALA A 342 5.30 -26.81 -4.14
C ALA A 342 6.30 -26.92 -2.98
N TRP A 343 6.24 -26.02 -1.99
CA TRP A 343 7.09 -26.10 -0.80
C TRP A 343 6.90 -27.41 -0.03
N ASN A 344 5.64 -27.79 0.25
CA ASN A 344 5.34 -29.03 0.98
C ASN A 344 5.70 -30.28 0.18
N PHE A 345 5.53 -30.26 -1.15
CA PHE A 345 5.96 -31.33 -2.05
C PHE A 345 7.49 -31.52 -2.01
N PHE A 346 8.29 -30.47 -2.22
CA PHE A 346 9.75 -30.58 -2.20
C PHE A 346 10.30 -30.92 -0.82
N ALA A 347 9.67 -30.45 0.27
CA ALA A 347 10.02 -30.86 1.62
C ALA A 347 9.67 -32.34 1.89
N GLY A 348 8.55 -32.82 1.37
CA GLY A 348 8.06 -34.20 1.54
C GLY A 348 8.77 -35.25 0.68
N LEU A 349 9.36 -34.87 -0.46
CA LEU A 349 10.20 -35.77 -1.27
C LEU A 349 11.43 -36.28 -0.50
N GLY A 350 11.90 -35.52 0.49
CA GLY A 350 13.19 -35.73 1.12
C GLY A 350 14.35 -35.60 0.12
N GLY A 351 15.55 -36.00 0.56
CA GLY A 351 16.74 -36.02 -0.27
C GLY A 351 17.99 -35.60 0.48
N GLY A 352 19.14 -35.95 -0.07
CA GLY A 352 20.44 -35.51 0.46
C GLY A 352 20.64 -34.00 0.34
N VAL A 353 21.79 -33.52 0.84
CA VAL A 353 22.14 -32.09 0.96
C VAL A 353 21.84 -31.26 -0.30
N LEU A 354 22.02 -31.83 -1.51
CA LEU A 354 21.71 -31.16 -2.77
C LEU A 354 20.25 -30.70 -2.88
N VAL A 355 19.28 -31.53 -2.51
CA VAL A 355 17.85 -31.19 -2.59
C VAL A 355 17.51 -30.06 -1.62
N LEU A 356 18.04 -30.13 -0.39
CA LEU A 356 17.89 -29.07 0.62
C LEU A 356 18.49 -27.74 0.12
N VAL A 357 19.71 -27.76 -0.44
CA VAL A 357 20.37 -26.57 -0.98
C VAL A 357 19.55 -25.95 -2.12
N LEU A 358 19.02 -26.76 -3.05
CA LEU A 358 18.19 -26.27 -4.16
C LEU A 358 16.86 -25.71 -3.64
N MET A 359 16.19 -26.38 -2.69
CA MET A 359 14.92 -25.96 -2.11
C MET A 359 15.05 -24.63 -1.35
N TYR A 360 16.03 -24.51 -0.45
CA TYR A 360 16.27 -23.27 0.29
C TYR A 360 16.85 -22.16 -0.59
N GLY A 361 17.63 -22.48 -1.62
CA GLY A 361 18.09 -21.53 -2.64
C GLY A 361 16.91 -20.92 -3.42
N ALA A 362 15.99 -21.76 -3.91
CA ALA A 362 14.76 -21.32 -4.56
C ALA A 362 13.89 -20.46 -3.60
N LYS A 363 13.79 -20.86 -2.32
CA LYS A 363 13.06 -20.07 -1.30
C LYS A 363 13.70 -18.70 -1.04
N ALA A 364 15.03 -18.62 -1.02
CA ALA A 364 15.75 -17.36 -0.88
C ALA A 364 15.49 -16.42 -2.07
N ILE A 365 15.46 -16.95 -3.30
CA ILE A 365 15.10 -16.18 -4.52
C ILE A 365 13.65 -15.69 -4.43
N ILE A 366 12.68 -16.55 -4.09
CA ILE A 366 11.28 -16.15 -3.95
C ILE A 366 11.12 -15.07 -2.87
N SER A 367 11.85 -15.19 -1.76
CA SER A 367 11.85 -14.20 -0.67
C SER A 367 12.45 -12.85 -1.12
N LEU A 368 13.53 -12.86 -1.88
CA LEU A 368 14.13 -11.66 -2.46
C LEU A 368 13.18 -10.98 -3.46
N LEU A 369 12.53 -11.73 -4.34
CA LEU A 369 11.54 -11.22 -5.28
C LEU A 369 10.33 -10.59 -4.56
N TRP A 370 9.90 -11.18 -3.44
CA TRP A 370 8.85 -10.64 -2.60
C TRP A 370 9.28 -9.33 -1.90
N LEU A 371 10.50 -9.24 -1.35
CA LEU A 371 11.05 -7.99 -0.81
C LEU A 371 11.18 -6.89 -1.88
N ILE A 372 11.59 -7.24 -3.10
CA ILE A 372 11.60 -6.32 -4.25
C ILE A 372 10.17 -5.86 -4.57
N THR A 373 9.19 -6.77 -4.54
CA THR A 373 7.78 -6.44 -4.78
C THR A 373 7.24 -5.43 -3.77
N ILE A 374 7.60 -5.53 -2.49
CA ILE A 374 7.28 -4.51 -1.48
C ILE A 374 7.82 -3.13 -1.90
N GLY A 375 9.09 -3.06 -2.32
CA GLY A 375 9.69 -1.82 -2.79
C GLY A 375 9.00 -1.22 -4.03
N LEU A 376 8.63 -2.07 -5.00
CA LEU A 376 7.89 -1.69 -6.19
C LEU A 376 6.48 -1.17 -5.86
N LEU A 377 5.78 -1.80 -4.92
CA LEU A 377 4.44 -1.37 -4.50
C LEU A 377 4.47 -0.04 -3.72
N ILE A 378 5.47 0.19 -2.87
CA ILE A 378 5.68 1.49 -2.21
C ILE A 378 5.96 2.60 -3.25
N TRP A 379 6.71 2.27 -4.31
CA TRP A 379 6.97 3.20 -5.41
C TRP A 379 5.71 3.49 -6.24
N ASP A 380 4.90 2.48 -6.57
CA ASP A 380 3.62 2.67 -7.25
C ASP A 380 2.65 3.51 -6.41
N GLU A 381 2.62 3.31 -5.08
CA GLU A 381 1.80 4.12 -4.17
C GLU A 381 2.21 5.60 -4.17
N SER A 382 3.52 5.87 -4.19
CA SER A 382 4.08 7.22 -4.29
C SER A 382 3.74 7.87 -5.63
N ARG A 383 3.86 7.13 -6.73
CA ARG A 383 3.48 7.57 -8.07
C ARG A 383 1.97 7.85 -8.18
N LEU A 384 1.14 6.96 -7.66
CA LEU A 384 -0.32 7.10 -7.65
C LEU A 384 -0.76 8.31 -6.82
N THR A 385 -0.18 8.49 -5.63
CA THR A 385 -0.40 9.67 -4.79
C THR A 385 -0.07 10.96 -5.56
N ARG A 386 1.04 11.00 -6.31
CA ARG A 386 1.41 12.17 -7.12
C ARG A 386 0.36 12.49 -8.19
N ILE A 387 -0.09 11.48 -8.93
CA ILE A 387 -1.10 11.64 -9.99
C ILE A 387 -2.42 12.15 -9.39
N ARG A 388 -2.89 11.53 -8.30
CA ARG A 388 -4.17 11.88 -7.67
C ARG A 388 -4.15 13.25 -7.00
N LEU A 389 -3.04 13.66 -6.39
CA LEU A 389 -2.89 15.03 -5.87
C LEU A 389 -2.72 16.06 -7.01
N GLY A 390 -2.14 15.67 -8.14
CA GLY A 390 -2.10 16.47 -9.37
C GLY A 390 -3.50 16.82 -9.91
N ASP A 391 -4.46 15.89 -9.83
CA ASP A 391 -5.87 16.15 -10.19
C ASP A 391 -6.45 17.36 -9.41
N TYR A 392 -6.07 17.52 -8.13
CA TYR A 392 -6.49 18.64 -7.27
C TYR A 392 -5.69 19.92 -7.50
N ALA A 393 -4.38 19.81 -7.80
CA ALA A 393 -3.56 20.97 -8.13
C ALA A 393 -4.03 21.64 -9.43
N ASN A 394 -4.37 20.85 -10.45
CA ASN A 394 -4.99 21.32 -11.69
C ASN A 394 -6.37 22.01 -11.48
N ARG A 395 -6.97 21.88 -10.29
CA ARG A 395 -8.25 22.51 -9.91
C ARG A 395 -8.09 23.60 -8.85
N GLY A 396 -6.85 24.00 -8.53
CA GLY A 396 -6.53 25.09 -7.61
C GLY A 396 -6.62 24.75 -6.12
N TRP A 397 -6.76 23.46 -5.75
CA TRP A 397 -6.81 23.03 -4.35
C TRP A 397 -5.42 22.92 -3.69
N LEU A 398 -4.40 22.58 -4.49
CA LEU A 398 -2.99 22.44 -4.10
C LEU A 398 -2.09 23.17 -5.10
N THR A 399 -0.84 23.47 -4.73
CA THR A 399 0.20 23.86 -5.71
C THR A 399 0.97 22.63 -6.20
N HIS A 400 1.63 22.71 -7.35
CA HIS A 400 2.40 21.59 -7.91
C HIS A 400 3.63 21.24 -7.04
N GLU A 401 4.21 22.23 -6.36
CA GLU A 401 5.30 22.05 -5.39
C GLU A 401 4.82 21.36 -4.11
N GLU A 402 3.60 21.65 -3.65
CA GLU A 402 2.96 20.90 -2.57
C GLU A 402 2.73 19.44 -2.97
N VAL A 403 2.27 19.18 -4.20
CA VAL A 403 2.10 17.81 -4.71
C VAL A 403 3.43 17.05 -4.67
N ASP A 404 4.54 17.65 -5.12
CA ASP A 404 5.85 16.99 -5.09
C ASP A 404 6.40 16.79 -3.66
N MET A 405 6.10 17.72 -2.75
CA MET A 405 6.39 17.56 -1.32
C MET A 405 5.58 16.41 -0.70
N LEU A 406 4.27 16.37 -0.97
CA LEU A 406 3.32 15.41 -0.40
C LEU A 406 3.41 14.01 -1.02
N ALA A 407 3.85 13.90 -2.27
CA ALA A 407 3.88 12.64 -3.01
C ALA A 407 5.24 11.93 -3.01
N THR A 408 6.28 12.50 -2.39
CA THR A 408 7.63 11.88 -2.33
C THR A 408 8.14 11.66 -0.91
N TRP A 409 8.92 10.59 -0.69
CA TRP A 409 9.58 10.32 0.59
C TRP A 409 10.52 11.45 1.04
N LYS A 410 11.29 12.00 0.10
CA LYS A 410 12.21 13.11 0.31
C LYS A 410 11.44 14.38 0.70
N GLY A 411 10.43 14.76 -0.10
CA GLY A 411 9.56 15.90 0.15
C GLY A 411 8.88 15.84 1.52
N ARG A 412 8.21 14.73 1.84
CA ARG A 412 7.57 14.50 3.15
C ARG A 412 8.56 14.63 4.31
N ARG A 413 9.82 14.23 4.13
CA ARG A 413 10.88 14.38 5.15
C ARG A 413 11.33 15.83 5.29
N GLU A 414 11.47 16.55 4.18
CA GLU A 414 11.88 17.95 4.15
C GLU A 414 10.78 18.88 4.69
N GLY A 415 9.52 18.71 4.26
CA GLY A 415 8.36 19.41 4.82
C GLY A 415 8.23 19.20 6.34
N ARG A 416 8.44 17.98 6.84
CA ARG A 416 8.47 17.70 8.30
C ARG A 416 9.67 18.30 9.04
N ARG A 417 10.80 18.56 8.36
CA ARG A 417 11.97 19.23 8.96
C ARG A 417 11.74 20.73 9.02
N TRP A 418 11.29 21.34 7.93
CA TRP A 418 10.85 22.74 7.87
C TRP A 418 9.76 23.03 8.91
N ALA A 419 8.70 22.22 8.94
CA ALA A 419 7.63 22.37 9.93
C ALA A 419 8.10 22.18 11.39
N ALA A 420 9.23 21.48 11.62
CA ALA A 420 9.82 21.40 12.95
C ALA A 420 10.57 22.67 13.36
N GLN A 421 11.14 23.41 12.39
CA GLN A 421 11.83 24.69 12.64
C GLN A 421 10.84 25.80 13.03
N ILE A 422 9.58 25.71 12.59
CA ILE A 422 8.48 26.64 12.92
C ILE A 422 7.50 26.07 13.98
N GLY A 423 7.86 25.03 14.71
CA GLY A 423 6.99 24.38 15.72
C GLY A 423 5.80 23.56 15.18
N ALA A 424 5.36 23.80 13.95
CA ALA A 424 4.21 23.17 13.28
C ALA A 424 4.36 21.69 12.87
N ARG A 425 5.35 20.95 13.40
CA ARG A 425 5.60 19.54 13.03
C ARG A 425 4.37 18.62 13.17
N PRO A 426 3.50 18.76 14.19
CA PRO A 426 2.25 17.99 14.27
C PRO A 426 1.28 18.33 13.14
N VAL A 427 1.15 19.61 12.78
CA VAL A 427 0.28 20.11 11.69
C VAL A 427 0.73 19.52 10.35
N MET A 428 2.03 19.56 10.05
CA MET A 428 2.57 18.96 8.83
C MET A 428 2.39 17.43 8.78
N LYS A 429 2.45 16.74 9.93
CA LYS A 429 2.08 15.30 9.99
C LYS A 429 0.61 15.08 9.64
N ARG A 430 -0.31 15.94 10.10
CA ARG A 430 -1.73 15.89 9.69
C ARG A 430 -1.88 16.14 8.19
N PHE A 431 -1.31 17.24 7.69
CA PHE A 431 -1.41 17.65 6.29
C PHE A 431 -0.92 16.56 5.33
N ILE A 432 0.22 15.92 5.62
CA ILE A 432 0.73 14.77 4.85
C ILE A 432 -0.24 13.59 4.89
N ARG A 433 -0.79 13.25 6.07
CA ARG A 433 -1.72 12.12 6.21
C ARG A 433 -3.05 12.38 5.50
N GLU A 434 -3.64 13.55 5.67
CA GLU A 434 -4.90 13.91 5.03
C GLU A 434 -4.76 14.04 3.51
N SER A 435 -3.57 14.37 3.01
CA SER A 435 -3.28 14.34 1.57
C SER A 435 -3.17 12.90 1.05
N ALA A 436 -2.58 11.97 1.81
CA ALA A 436 -2.59 10.55 1.47
C ALA A 436 -4.02 9.97 1.48
N ASP A 437 -4.79 10.25 2.54
CA ASP A 437 -6.23 9.94 2.62
C ASP A 437 -7.00 10.50 1.40
N LEU A 438 -6.74 11.74 1.00
CA LEU A 438 -7.41 12.37 -0.15
C LEU A 438 -7.07 11.68 -1.47
N ALA A 439 -5.80 11.33 -1.68
CA ALA A 439 -5.35 10.60 -2.87
C ALA A 439 -5.98 9.20 -2.95
N SER A 440 -6.06 8.50 -1.82
CA SER A 440 -6.71 7.19 -1.68
C SER A 440 -8.22 7.27 -1.94
N ILE A 441 -8.92 8.22 -1.32
CA ILE A 441 -10.35 8.48 -1.55
C ILE A 441 -10.62 8.85 -3.01
N ARG A 442 -9.74 9.64 -3.64
CA ARG A 442 -9.83 9.96 -5.07
C ARG A 442 -9.73 8.71 -5.94
N GLN A 443 -8.76 7.84 -5.69
CA GLN A 443 -8.65 6.57 -6.42
C GLN A 443 -9.88 5.69 -6.22
N ARG A 444 -10.43 5.64 -5.00
CA ARG A 444 -11.67 4.91 -4.70
C ARG A 444 -12.87 5.44 -5.48
N LEU A 445 -13.06 6.76 -5.55
CA LEU A 445 -14.16 7.37 -6.31
C LEU A 445 -14.09 7.09 -7.82
N LEU A 446 -12.88 6.86 -8.35
CA LEU A 446 -12.67 6.44 -9.74
C LEU A 446 -12.95 4.95 -9.97
N ALA A 447 -12.90 4.10 -8.94
CA ALA A 447 -13.05 2.65 -9.04
C ALA A 447 -14.43 2.13 -8.57
N ASP A 448 -14.91 2.59 -7.39
CA ASP A 448 -16.23 2.27 -6.83
C ASP A 448 -17.35 3.20 -7.39
N GLY A 449 -16.98 4.30 -8.07
CA GLY A 449 -17.91 5.33 -8.55
C GLY A 449 -18.26 6.41 -7.51
N ALA A 450 -19.10 7.37 -7.91
CA ALA A 450 -19.45 8.57 -7.13
C ALA A 450 -20.42 8.32 -5.96
N ASN A 451 -20.07 7.43 -5.02
CA ASN A 451 -20.85 7.16 -3.82
C ASN A 451 -20.99 8.43 -2.95
N PRO A 452 -22.21 8.90 -2.63
CA PRO A 452 -22.41 10.16 -1.89
C PRO A 452 -21.66 10.25 -0.56
N LYS A 453 -21.53 9.14 0.19
CA LYS A 453 -20.79 9.11 1.45
C LYS A 453 -19.28 9.32 1.24
N VAL A 454 -18.74 8.83 0.14
CA VAL A 454 -17.31 8.93 -0.19
C VAL A 454 -16.99 10.32 -0.77
N VAL A 455 -17.89 10.91 -1.56
CA VAL A 455 -17.81 12.31 -2.02
C VAL A 455 -17.84 13.27 -0.82
N GLU A 456 -18.67 13.01 0.19
CA GLU A 456 -18.68 13.84 1.41
C GLU A 456 -17.38 13.68 2.22
N ILE A 457 -16.74 12.50 2.22
CA ILE A 457 -15.41 12.31 2.82
C ILE A 457 -14.34 13.10 2.03
N GLU A 458 -14.39 13.08 0.68
CA GLU A 458 -13.50 13.88 -0.20
C GLU A 458 -13.60 15.38 0.14
N ARG A 459 -14.83 15.92 0.22
CA ARG A 459 -15.10 17.31 0.63
C ARG A 459 -14.56 17.64 2.03
N ASN A 460 -14.79 16.76 3.02
CA ASN A 460 -14.31 16.96 4.38
C ASN A 460 -12.78 16.81 4.53
N LEU A 461 -12.10 16.10 3.61
CA LEU A 461 -10.64 16.09 3.53
C LEU A 461 -10.11 17.39 2.92
N LEU A 462 -10.72 17.88 1.83
CA LEU A 462 -10.36 19.16 1.21
C LEU A 462 -10.47 20.33 2.20
N ASN A 463 -11.59 20.43 2.94
CA ASN A 463 -11.77 21.46 3.95
C ASN A 463 -10.67 21.41 5.04
N ARG A 464 -10.34 20.21 5.54
CA ARG A 464 -9.29 20.05 6.56
C ARG A 464 -7.88 20.32 6.04
N LEU A 465 -7.61 20.04 4.76
CA LEU A 465 -6.36 20.45 4.11
C LEU A 465 -6.26 21.97 4.00
N THR A 466 -7.34 22.68 3.66
CA THR A 466 -7.38 24.15 3.68
C THR A 466 -7.12 24.68 5.10
N THR A 467 -7.75 24.13 6.14
CA THR A 467 -7.51 24.52 7.54
C THR A 467 -6.07 24.24 7.98
N ASN A 468 -5.53 23.05 7.70
CA ASN A 468 -4.14 22.71 8.02
C ASN A 468 -3.14 23.61 7.25
N ARG A 469 -3.45 24.05 6.03
CA ARG A 469 -2.62 25.03 5.30
C ARG A 469 -2.67 26.42 5.97
N GLN A 470 -3.84 26.87 6.42
CA GLN A 470 -3.99 28.13 7.16
C GLN A 470 -3.22 28.10 8.49
N GLU A 471 -3.28 26.97 9.21
CA GLU A 471 -2.53 26.76 10.45
C GLU A 471 -1.01 26.72 10.22
N LEU A 472 -0.54 26.02 9.17
CA LEU A 472 0.87 26.05 8.76
C LEU A 472 1.34 27.46 8.40
N LEU A 473 0.49 28.28 7.78
CA LEU A 473 0.78 29.70 7.51
C LEU A 473 0.83 30.54 8.79
N SER A 474 -0.02 30.28 9.79
CA SER A 474 0.04 31.03 11.06
C SER A 474 1.29 30.73 11.89
N TYR A 475 1.90 29.55 11.72
CA TYR A 475 3.22 29.23 12.29
C TYR A 475 4.41 29.79 11.50
N ALA A 476 4.20 30.15 10.22
CA ALA A 476 5.25 30.65 9.33
C ALA A 476 5.26 32.18 9.19
N ARG A 477 4.20 32.85 9.65
CA ARG A 477 4.18 34.30 9.90
C ARG A 477 5.12 34.65 11.05
#